data_AF-A0AAW4ING1-F1
#
_entry.id   AF-A0AAW4ING1-F1
#
_cell.length_a   1.000
_cell.length_b   1.000
_cell.length_c   1.000
_cell.angle_alpha   90.00
_cell.angle_beta   90.00
_cell.angle_gamma   90.00
#
_symmetry.space_group_name_H-M   'P 1'
#
loop_
_entity.id
_entity.type
_entity.pdbx_description
1 polymer ?
#
loop_
_entity_poly.entity_id
_entity_poly.type
_entity_poly.pdbx_seq_one_letter_code
_entity_poly.pdbx_strand_id
1 'polypeptide(L)'
;MSQVFHLRLATDSLAIQAQQLGVSIAALSDIRVSVHADISKTSPFYLQLHYQLSMPTPSMAHRLEWPVWQSDKVGFADYLWEETCLECFISAKIPQAPMAKANVPYIEINASPDGRYALYQFDGYRHPDTLPPPALMTDIQTRATLDWPTSSVNSSSGVNLARSVDFERYLHIPVTPLPHQQYAVYGTVIEHLHPCVILWVDKTALYFAPSHATPPDFHNRQHWCKFVL
;
A
#
# COMPACT_ATOMS: atom_id res chain seq x y z
N MET A 1 -18.47 2.32 -0.99
CA MET A 1 -18.48 2.09 0.47
C MET A 1 -17.07 2.34 0.94
N SER A 2 -16.82 3.23 1.91
CA SER A 2 -15.47 3.76 2.12
C SER A 2 -14.95 3.69 3.56
N GLN A 3 -13.65 3.46 3.71
CA GLN A 3 -12.90 3.55 4.96
C GLN A 3 -11.58 4.29 4.72
N VAL A 4 -11.16 5.10 5.70
CA VAL A 4 -9.89 5.82 5.66
C VAL A 4 -8.92 5.20 6.67
N PHE A 5 -7.70 4.94 6.24
CA PHE A 5 -6.61 4.43 7.05
C PHE A 5 -5.53 5.50 7.19
N HIS A 6 -5.24 5.94 8.41
CA HIS A 6 -4.09 6.79 8.67
C HIS A 6 -2.91 5.91 9.05
N LEU A 7 -1.86 5.92 8.22
CA LEU A 7 -0.69 5.09 8.45
C LEU A 7 0.30 5.81 9.34
N ARG A 8 0.97 5.03 10.19
CA ARG A 8 1.97 5.50 11.16
C ARG A 8 3.33 5.02 10.73
N LEU A 9 4.35 5.85 10.89
CA LEU A 9 5.74 5.46 10.71
C LEU A 9 6.14 4.44 11.80
N ALA A 10 6.83 3.38 11.40
CA ALA A 10 7.50 2.47 12.33
C ALA A 10 8.54 3.22 13.17
N THR A 11 8.56 2.99 14.48
CA THR A 11 9.36 3.80 15.42
C THR A 11 10.58 3.08 15.99
N ASP A 12 10.72 1.79 15.74
CA ASP A 12 11.78 0.92 16.28
C ASP A 12 13.19 1.34 15.84
N SER A 13 13.32 1.88 14.62
CA SER A 13 14.60 2.35 14.05
C SER A 13 14.63 3.86 13.75
N LEU A 14 13.64 4.62 14.24
CA LEU A 14 13.40 6.01 13.85
C LEU A 14 14.57 6.95 14.13
N ALA A 15 15.23 6.81 15.27
CA ALA A 15 16.38 7.65 15.62
C ALA A 15 17.58 7.39 14.69
N ILE A 16 17.81 6.13 14.32
CA ILE A 16 18.88 5.73 13.40
C ILE A 16 18.58 6.26 11.99
N GLN A 17 17.34 6.09 11.52
CA GLN A 17 16.89 6.60 10.22
C GLN A 17 17.00 8.13 10.15
N ALA A 18 16.58 8.85 11.19
CA ALA A 18 16.70 10.31 11.26
C ALA A 18 18.16 10.77 11.16
N GLN A 19 19.06 10.08 11.87
CA GLN A 19 20.50 10.34 11.81
C GLN A 19 21.08 10.07 10.41
N GLN A 20 20.75 8.92 9.80
CA GLN A 20 21.20 8.57 8.43
C GLN A 20 20.76 9.60 7.40
N LEU A 21 19.53 10.12 7.56
CA LEU A 21 18.97 11.14 6.68
C LEU A 21 19.43 12.56 7.03
N GLY A 22 20.12 12.77 8.14
CA GLY A 22 20.52 14.11 8.60
C GLY A 22 19.32 15.03 8.88
N VAL A 23 18.20 14.47 9.36
CA VAL A 23 16.97 15.21 9.70
C VAL A 23 16.60 14.99 11.17
N SER A 24 15.67 15.79 11.68
CA SER A 24 15.14 15.55 13.02
C SER A 24 14.15 14.39 13.03
N ILE A 25 14.00 13.74 14.19
CA ILE A 25 12.94 12.75 14.43
C ILE A 25 11.55 13.35 14.16
N ALA A 26 11.35 14.61 14.54
CA ALA A 26 10.11 15.34 14.27
C ALA A 26 9.82 15.42 12.77
N ALA A 27 10.83 15.73 11.94
CA ALA A 27 10.66 15.80 10.49
C ALA A 27 10.21 14.48 9.87
N LEU A 28 10.72 13.33 10.35
CA LEU A 28 10.22 12.02 9.90
C LEU A 28 8.81 11.73 10.43
N SER A 29 8.51 12.13 11.66
CA SER A 29 7.20 11.92 12.30
C SER A 29 6.09 12.80 11.70
N ASP A 30 6.47 13.88 11.03
CA ASP A 30 5.55 14.80 10.35
C ASP A 30 5.19 14.37 8.93
N ILE A 31 5.81 13.32 8.40
CA ILE A 31 5.35 12.66 7.18
C ILE A 31 3.95 12.08 7.43
N ARG A 32 2.97 12.46 6.61
CA ARG A 32 1.60 11.97 6.72
C ARG A 32 1.29 11.04 5.57
N VAL A 33 0.77 9.86 5.88
CA VAL A 33 0.29 8.91 4.87
C VAL A 33 -1.13 8.49 5.23
N SER A 34 -2.05 8.59 4.27
CA SER A 34 -3.40 8.07 4.39
C SER A 34 -3.80 7.27 3.16
N VAL A 35 -4.61 6.23 3.38
CA VAL A 35 -5.16 5.41 2.31
C VAL A 35 -6.66 5.39 2.42
N HIS A 36 -7.34 5.82 1.37
CA HIS A 36 -8.80 5.77 1.26
C HIS A 36 -9.16 4.52 0.48
N ALA A 37 -9.82 3.56 1.12
CA ALA A 37 -10.35 2.39 0.45
C ALA A 37 -11.84 2.62 0.16
N ASP A 38 -12.28 2.43 -1.08
CA ASP A 38 -13.70 2.43 -1.46
C ASP A 38 -14.05 1.25 -2.36
N ILE A 39 -15.23 0.66 -2.20
CA ILE A 39 -15.79 -0.25 -3.20
C ILE A 39 -16.73 0.52 -4.12
N SER A 40 -16.45 0.47 -5.42
CA SER A 40 -17.23 1.17 -6.44
C SER A 40 -18.71 0.76 -6.38
N LYS A 41 -19.59 1.74 -6.58
CA LYS A 41 -21.04 1.56 -6.40
C LYS A 41 -21.74 1.00 -7.64
N THR A 42 -21.06 0.95 -8.78
CA THR A 42 -21.60 0.56 -10.08
C THR A 42 -20.64 -0.37 -10.79
N SER A 43 -21.18 -1.34 -11.53
CA SER A 43 -20.40 -2.26 -12.36
C SER A 43 -19.60 -1.51 -13.45
N PRO A 44 -18.35 -1.91 -13.75
CA PRO A 44 -17.58 -2.96 -13.07
C PRO A 44 -17.19 -2.60 -11.63
N PHE A 45 -17.22 -3.59 -10.74
CA PHE A 45 -16.93 -3.39 -9.32
C PHE A 45 -15.43 -3.41 -9.05
N TYR A 46 -14.92 -2.40 -8.35
CA TYR A 46 -13.52 -2.31 -7.95
C TYR A 46 -13.39 -2.02 -6.45
N LEU A 47 -12.40 -2.62 -5.80
CA LEU A 47 -11.77 -2.04 -4.62
C LEU A 47 -10.80 -0.95 -5.11
N GLN A 48 -11.08 0.29 -4.76
CA GLN A 48 -10.26 1.45 -5.05
C GLN A 48 -9.45 1.81 -3.82
N LEU A 49 -8.14 1.90 -3.96
CA LEU A 49 -7.20 2.33 -2.93
C LEU A 49 -6.54 3.62 -3.40
N HIS A 50 -6.85 4.72 -2.72
CA HIS A 50 -6.25 6.02 -2.97
C HIS A 50 -5.23 6.33 -1.88
N TYR A 51 -3.96 6.22 -2.24
CA TYR A 51 -2.82 6.54 -1.38
C TYR A 51 -2.54 8.03 -1.47
N GLN A 52 -2.43 8.70 -0.33
CA GLN A 52 -2.07 10.10 -0.21
C GLN A 52 -0.91 10.24 0.77
N LEU A 53 0.12 10.94 0.33
CA LEU A 53 1.34 11.20 1.07
C LEU A 53 1.55 12.71 1.13
N SER A 54 1.87 13.24 2.30
CA SER A 54 2.29 14.62 2.49
C SER A 54 3.69 14.63 3.12
N MET A 55 4.65 15.17 2.37
CA MET A 55 6.01 15.40 2.85
C MET A 55 6.08 16.76 3.52
N PRO A 56 6.67 16.89 4.72
CA PRO A 56 6.56 18.09 5.54
C PRO A 56 7.33 19.29 4.98
N THR A 57 8.32 19.07 4.11
CA THR A 57 9.11 20.14 3.48
C THR A 57 9.48 19.79 2.04
N PRO A 58 9.73 20.78 1.17
CA PRO A 58 10.21 20.52 -0.19
C PRO A 58 11.57 19.84 -0.26
N SER A 59 12.46 20.11 0.71
CA SER A 59 13.77 19.47 0.77
C SER A 59 13.67 17.98 1.08
N MET A 60 12.74 17.56 1.94
CA MET A 60 12.46 16.14 2.16
C MET A 60 11.76 15.51 0.95
N ALA A 61 10.83 16.23 0.32
CA ALA A 61 10.13 15.74 -0.87
C ALA A 61 11.09 15.47 -2.04
N HIS A 62 12.12 16.31 -2.24
CA HIS A 62 13.13 16.09 -3.28
C HIS A 62 13.98 14.82 -3.07
N ARG A 63 14.04 14.33 -1.83
CA ARG A 63 14.82 13.14 -1.46
C ARG A 63 13.99 11.86 -1.55
N LEU A 64 12.68 11.98 -1.74
CA LEU A 64 11.78 10.85 -1.91
C LEU A 64 11.96 10.24 -3.29
N GLU A 65 12.20 8.93 -3.33
CA GLU A 65 12.24 8.14 -4.55
C GLU A 65 10.79 7.85 -4.98
N TRP A 66 10.15 8.84 -5.60
CA TRP A 66 8.79 8.74 -6.13
C TRP A 66 8.82 8.70 -7.67
N PRO A 67 8.88 7.52 -8.30
CA PRO A 67 9.10 7.44 -9.72
C PRO A 67 7.91 8.02 -10.51
N VAL A 68 8.23 8.65 -11.64
CA VAL A 68 7.24 9.26 -12.52
C VAL A 68 6.38 8.17 -13.15
N TRP A 69 5.06 8.40 -13.11
CA TRP A 69 4.06 7.56 -13.77
C TRP A 69 4.39 7.33 -15.25
N GLN A 70 4.34 6.07 -15.68
CA GLN A 70 4.64 5.63 -17.04
C GLN A 70 3.57 4.65 -17.49
N SER A 71 2.63 5.12 -18.32
CA SER A 71 1.50 4.29 -18.77
C SER A 71 1.92 3.02 -19.50
N ASP A 72 3.07 3.05 -20.17
CA ASP A 72 3.69 1.91 -20.87
C ASP A 72 4.32 0.87 -19.92
N LYS A 73 4.59 1.24 -18.67
CA LYS A 73 5.06 0.34 -17.62
C LYS A 73 3.96 -0.35 -16.83
N VAL A 74 2.69 -0.02 -17.09
CA VAL A 74 1.56 -0.60 -16.36
C VAL A 74 1.48 -2.10 -16.63
N GLY A 75 1.87 -2.88 -15.63
CA GLY A 75 1.99 -4.32 -15.78
C GLY A 75 2.65 -4.99 -14.59
N PHE A 76 2.66 -6.31 -14.64
CA PHE A 76 3.25 -7.14 -13.60
C PHE A 76 4.77 -6.96 -13.51
N ALA A 77 5.31 -6.79 -12.31
CA ALA A 77 6.74 -6.84 -12.01
C ALA A 77 6.99 -7.29 -10.56
N ASP A 78 7.91 -8.22 -10.35
CA ASP A 78 8.29 -8.71 -9.03
C ASP A 78 9.24 -7.75 -8.27
N TYR A 79 9.48 -8.05 -6.99
CA TYR A 79 10.47 -7.38 -6.13
C TYR A 79 10.20 -5.88 -5.86
N LEU A 80 8.97 -5.41 -6.04
CA LEU A 80 8.61 -3.99 -5.82
C LEU A 80 8.81 -3.52 -4.37
N TRP A 81 8.82 -4.42 -3.39
CA TRP A 81 9.09 -4.07 -1.99
C TRP A 81 10.53 -3.58 -1.74
N GLU A 82 11.43 -3.72 -2.72
CA GLU A 82 12.82 -3.21 -2.65
C GLU A 82 12.93 -1.72 -3.05
N GLU A 83 11.81 -1.10 -3.48
CA GLU A 83 11.70 0.31 -3.85
C GLU A 83 10.51 0.97 -3.13
N THR A 84 10.20 2.24 -3.45
CA THR A 84 8.99 2.87 -2.93
C THR A 84 7.78 2.07 -3.40
N CYS A 85 7.05 1.48 -2.45
CA CYS A 85 6.03 0.49 -2.69
C CYS A 85 4.74 0.86 -1.94
N LEU A 86 3.63 0.86 -2.67
CA LEU A 86 2.28 1.04 -2.14
C LEU A 86 1.65 -0.34 -2.03
N GLU A 87 1.37 -0.78 -0.80
CA GLU A 87 1.01 -2.16 -0.52
C GLU A 87 -0.40 -2.25 0.07
N CYS A 88 -1.08 -3.37 -0.17
CA CYS A 88 -2.32 -3.70 0.52
C CYS A 88 -2.46 -5.21 0.70
N PHE A 89 -2.68 -5.62 1.94
CA PHE A 89 -2.97 -7.00 2.27
C PHE A 89 -4.47 -7.19 2.49
N ILE A 90 -5.02 -8.26 1.90
CA ILE A 90 -6.45 -8.57 1.89
C ILE A 90 -6.67 -10.00 2.38
N SER A 91 -7.53 -10.20 3.36
CA SER A 91 -7.94 -11.56 3.79
C SER A 91 -9.41 -11.68 4.15
N ALA A 92 -9.88 -12.93 4.14
CA ALA A 92 -11.21 -13.34 4.55
C ALA A 92 -11.29 -13.78 6.00
N LYS A 93 -12.53 -13.81 6.53
CA LYS A 93 -12.85 -14.47 7.81
C LYS A 93 -12.81 -15.96 7.64
N ILE A 94 -12.14 -16.65 8.55
CA ILE A 94 -12.48 -18.05 8.83
C ILE A 94 -13.39 -18.08 10.05
N PRO A 95 -14.63 -18.61 9.95
CA PRO A 95 -15.44 -18.88 11.12
C PRO A 95 -14.72 -19.88 12.04
N GLN A 96 -14.53 -19.52 13.31
CA GLN A 96 -14.15 -20.42 14.40
C GLN A 96 -12.72 -21.03 14.36
N ALA A 97 -11.74 -20.33 13.79
CA ALA A 97 -10.34 -20.59 14.13
C ALA A 97 -9.93 -19.72 15.33
N PRO A 98 -9.27 -20.25 16.38
CA PRO A 98 -8.62 -19.38 17.37
C PRO A 98 -7.69 -18.43 16.61
N MET A 99 -7.63 -17.16 17.04
CA MET A 99 -6.92 -16.02 16.42
C MET A 99 -5.40 -16.22 16.18
N ALA A 100 -4.89 -17.44 16.27
CA ALA A 100 -3.50 -17.83 16.20
C ALA A 100 -3.18 -18.91 15.15
N LYS A 101 -4.05 -19.21 14.17
CA LYS A 101 -3.66 -20.13 13.08
C LYS A 101 -3.05 -19.38 11.91
N ALA A 102 -1.76 -19.64 11.69
CA ALA A 102 -0.91 -19.14 10.61
C ALA A 102 -1.30 -19.61 9.19
N ASN A 103 -2.44 -20.30 8.99
CA ASN A 103 -2.82 -20.99 7.74
C ASN A 103 -4.11 -20.42 7.13
N VAL A 104 -4.28 -19.09 7.14
CA VAL A 104 -5.39 -18.46 6.44
C VAL A 104 -4.85 -17.81 5.18
N PRO A 105 -5.41 -18.12 4.01
CA PRO A 105 -4.93 -17.51 2.79
C PRO A 105 -5.21 -16.00 2.79
N TYR A 106 -4.30 -15.27 2.17
CA TYR A 106 -4.43 -13.84 1.94
C TYR A 106 -3.75 -13.45 0.64
N ILE A 107 -4.10 -12.27 0.17
CA ILE A 107 -3.53 -11.65 -1.02
C ILE A 107 -2.69 -10.47 -0.55
N GLU A 108 -1.51 -10.33 -1.14
CA GLU A 108 -0.68 -9.13 -1.06
C GLU A 108 -0.69 -8.46 -2.42
N ILE A 109 -0.78 -7.14 -2.41
CA ILE A 109 -0.77 -6.32 -3.60
C ILE A 109 0.32 -5.29 -3.42
N ASN A 110 1.28 -5.25 -4.32
CA ASN A 110 2.40 -4.33 -4.29
C ASN A 110 2.35 -3.48 -5.54
N ALA A 111 2.50 -2.17 -5.40
CA ALA A 111 2.39 -1.26 -6.52
C ALA A 111 3.45 -0.15 -6.43
N SER A 112 4.22 0.00 -7.51
CA SER A 112 5.16 1.10 -7.66
C SER A 112 4.44 2.36 -8.16
N PRO A 113 4.83 3.56 -7.72
CA PRO A 113 4.26 4.80 -8.25
C PRO A 113 4.42 4.98 -9.78
N ASP A 114 5.28 4.21 -10.45
CA ASP A 114 5.47 4.28 -11.90
C ASP A 114 4.47 3.48 -12.74
N GLY A 115 3.65 2.63 -12.10
CA GLY A 115 2.61 1.81 -12.75
C GLY A 115 2.86 0.32 -12.72
N ARG A 116 4.05 -0.14 -12.34
CA ARG A 116 4.30 -1.56 -12.08
C ARG A 116 3.51 -2.04 -10.86
N TYR A 117 3.06 -3.28 -10.88
CA TYR A 117 2.41 -3.91 -9.73
C TYR A 117 2.72 -5.41 -9.65
N ALA A 118 2.46 -6.01 -8.51
CA ALA A 118 2.44 -7.46 -8.30
C ALA A 118 1.27 -7.83 -7.40
N LEU A 119 0.66 -8.98 -7.67
CA LEU A 119 -0.34 -9.58 -6.80
C LEU A 119 0.14 -10.97 -6.44
N TYR A 120 0.28 -11.22 -5.15
CA TYR A 120 0.75 -12.49 -4.62
C TYR A 120 -0.35 -13.15 -3.80
N GLN A 121 -0.40 -14.48 -3.87
CA GLN A 121 -1.23 -15.27 -2.97
C GLN A 121 -0.37 -16.01 -1.97
N PHE A 122 -0.82 -15.99 -0.72
CA PHE A 122 -0.27 -16.78 0.35
C PHE A 122 -1.36 -17.67 0.92
N ASP A 123 -0.99 -18.87 1.37
CA ASP A 123 -1.87 -19.80 2.10
C ASP A 123 -1.79 -19.59 3.62
N GLY A 124 -0.84 -18.76 4.05
CA GLY A 124 -0.52 -18.53 5.44
C GLY A 124 0.62 -17.54 5.61
N TYR A 125 1.03 -17.26 6.85
CA TYR A 125 2.11 -16.31 7.14
C TYR A 125 3.37 -16.64 6.31
N ARG A 126 3.67 -15.77 5.34
CA ARG A 126 4.74 -15.93 4.33
C ARG A 126 4.84 -17.34 3.72
N HIS A 127 3.70 -18.02 3.55
CA HIS A 127 3.65 -19.35 2.97
C HIS A 127 2.92 -19.34 1.61
N PRO A 128 3.47 -19.93 0.53
CA PRO A 128 4.77 -20.61 0.50
C PRO A 128 5.95 -19.63 0.64
N ASP A 129 7.03 -20.10 1.26
CA ASP A 129 8.26 -19.34 1.46
C ASP A 129 9.15 -19.45 0.22
N THR A 130 8.66 -18.89 -0.89
CA THR A 130 9.34 -18.84 -2.19
C THR A 130 9.56 -17.40 -2.61
N LEU A 131 10.69 -17.12 -3.26
CA LEU A 131 11.03 -15.80 -3.79
C LEU A 131 11.23 -15.87 -5.32
N PRO A 132 10.49 -15.08 -6.13
CA PRO A 132 9.38 -14.22 -5.70
C PRO A 132 8.19 -15.07 -5.20
N PRO A 133 7.28 -14.50 -4.38
CA PRO A 133 6.07 -15.20 -3.97
C PRO A 133 5.23 -15.63 -5.18
N PRO A 134 4.35 -16.64 -5.06
CA PRO A 134 3.53 -17.07 -6.17
C PRO A 134 2.63 -15.94 -6.65
N ALA A 135 2.84 -15.52 -7.90
CA ALA A 135 1.99 -14.54 -8.54
C ALA A 135 0.56 -15.10 -8.71
N LEU A 136 -0.42 -14.36 -8.19
CA LEU A 136 -1.84 -14.67 -8.38
C LEU A 136 -2.31 -14.37 -9.80
N MET A 137 -1.56 -13.52 -10.53
CA MET A 137 -1.93 -13.05 -11.86
C MET A 137 -0.73 -12.75 -12.74
N THR A 138 -0.75 -13.29 -13.97
CA THR A 138 0.09 -12.83 -15.07
C THR A 138 -0.72 -12.44 -16.32
N ASP A 139 -2.02 -12.75 -16.36
CA ASP A 139 -2.87 -12.48 -17.53
C ASP A 139 -3.26 -11.01 -17.71
N ILE A 140 -3.69 -10.64 -18.92
CA ILE A 140 -4.00 -9.24 -19.30
C ILE A 140 -5.42 -8.82 -18.95
N GLN A 141 -6.36 -9.77 -18.77
CA GLN A 141 -7.79 -9.47 -18.80
C GLN A 141 -8.41 -9.19 -17.43
N THR A 142 -7.74 -9.58 -16.34
CA THR A 142 -8.29 -9.44 -14.97
C THR A 142 -7.44 -8.52 -14.07
N ARG A 143 -6.56 -7.72 -14.67
CA ARG A 143 -5.51 -6.92 -14.01
C ARG A 143 -6.05 -5.86 -13.05
N ALA A 144 -5.31 -5.64 -11.97
CA ALA A 144 -5.40 -4.37 -11.26
C ALA A 144 -4.99 -3.24 -12.22
N THR A 145 -5.69 -2.11 -12.15
CA THR A 145 -5.30 -0.90 -12.87
C THR A 145 -4.74 0.10 -11.88
N LEU A 146 -3.63 0.73 -12.25
CA LEU A 146 -3.19 1.94 -11.57
C LEU A 146 -3.61 3.12 -12.43
N ASP A 147 -4.14 4.15 -11.79
CA ASP A 147 -4.51 5.39 -12.46
C ASP A 147 -3.84 6.57 -11.76
N TRP A 148 -3.47 7.55 -12.58
CA TRP A 148 -2.91 8.81 -12.15
C TRP A 148 -3.80 9.94 -12.67
N PRO A 149 -4.52 10.68 -11.81
CA PRO A 149 -5.13 11.92 -12.28
C PRO A 149 -3.99 12.84 -12.72
N THR A 150 -4.00 13.24 -13.98
CA THR A 150 -3.00 14.12 -14.60
C THR A 150 -2.88 15.50 -13.95
N SER A 151 -3.67 15.79 -12.90
CA SER A 151 -3.82 17.11 -12.28
C SER A 151 -3.07 17.32 -10.96
N SER A 152 -2.43 16.31 -10.36
CA SER A 152 -1.75 16.48 -9.06
C SER A 152 -0.23 16.55 -9.21
N VAL A 153 0.25 17.81 -9.22
CA VAL A 153 1.62 18.24 -8.92
C VAL A 153 2.69 17.81 -9.92
N ASN A 154 2.64 18.42 -11.11
CA ASN A 154 3.85 18.80 -11.82
C ASN A 154 3.61 20.14 -12.52
N SER A 155 3.66 21.22 -11.76
CA SER A 155 3.87 22.56 -12.30
C SER A 155 4.80 23.33 -11.35
N SER A 156 6.09 23.10 -11.59
CA SER A 156 7.17 23.98 -11.18
C SER A 156 6.86 25.42 -11.55
N SER A 157 6.45 26.24 -10.58
CA SER A 157 6.40 27.71 -10.69
C SER A 157 6.35 28.33 -9.28
N GLY A 158 7.52 28.54 -8.67
CA GLY A 158 7.69 29.30 -7.42
C GLY A 158 7.84 28.43 -6.17
N VAL A 159 9.09 28.21 -5.74
CA VAL A 159 9.40 27.46 -4.51
C VAL A 159 8.97 28.28 -3.30
N ASN A 160 7.82 27.95 -2.73
CA ASN A 160 7.46 28.40 -1.39
C ASN A 160 8.02 27.35 -0.41
N LEU A 161 9.19 27.62 0.17
CA LEU A 161 9.97 26.68 1.02
C LEU A 161 9.28 26.26 2.33
N ALA A 162 8.10 26.81 2.63
CA ALA A 162 7.36 26.59 3.87
C ALA A 162 6.11 25.70 3.72
N ARG A 163 5.90 25.07 2.56
CA ARG A 163 4.71 24.25 2.29
C ARG A 163 5.06 22.77 2.22
N SER A 164 4.14 21.93 2.68
CA SER A 164 4.18 20.50 2.42
C SER A 164 4.10 20.22 0.92
N VAL A 165 4.61 19.05 0.50
CA VAL A 165 4.51 18.56 -0.87
C VAL A 165 3.71 17.27 -0.85
N ASP A 166 2.63 17.24 -1.60
CA ASP A 166 1.69 16.13 -1.61
C ASP A 166 1.90 15.24 -2.84
N PHE A 167 1.74 13.94 -2.64
CA PHE A 167 1.79 12.89 -3.64
C PHE A 167 0.57 12.00 -3.50
N GLU A 168 0.06 11.46 -4.59
CA GLU A 168 -1.04 10.51 -4.54
C GLU A 168 -0.84 9.33 -5.50
N ARG A 169 -1.63 8.26 -5.37
CA ARG A 169 -1.79 7.21 -6.38
C ARG A 169 -3.11 6.49 -6.18
N TYR A 170 -3.71 6.06 -7.29
CA TYR A 170 -4.91 5.23 -7.27
C TYR A 170 -4.58 3.83 -7.78
N LEU A 171 -5.01 2.83 -7.01
CA LEU A 171 -4.95 1.43 -7.36
C LEU A 171 -6.37 0.88 -7.35
N HIS A 172 -6.80 0.32 -8.47
CA HIS A 172 -8.11 -0.28 -8.66
C HIS A 172 -7.96 -1.78 -8.86
N ILE A 173 -8.65 -2.56 -8.02
CA ILE A 173 -8.59 -4.03 -8.04
C ILE A 173 -9.99 -4.55 -8.33
N PRO A 174 -10.20 -5.36 -9.39
CA PRO A 174 -11.50 -5.94 -9.67
C PRO A 174 -12.03 -6.74 -8.47
N VAL A 175 -13.32 -6.57 -8.16
CA VAL A 175 -14.02 -7.37 -7.15
C VAL A 175 -15.26 -8.05 -7.73
N THR A 176 -15.58 -9.22 -7.19
CA THR A 176 -16.83 -9.93 -7.47
C THR A 176 -17.83 -9.65 -6.34
N PRO A 177 -19.02 -9.09 -6.62
CA PRO A 177 -20.07 -9.01 -5.63
C PRO A 177 -20.63 -10.41 -5.34
N LEU A 178 -20.80 -10.72 -4.06
CA LEU A 178 -21.38 -11.95 -3.54
C LEU A 178 -22.75 -11.65 -2.89
N PRO A 179 -23.59 -12.68 -2.65
CA PRO A 179 -24.83 -12.51 -1.89
C PRO A 179 -24.61 -11.76 -0.57
N HIS A 180 -25.58 -10.96 -0.15
CA HIS A 180 -25.51 -10.14 1.06
C HIS A 180 -24.45 -9.02 1.05
N GLN A 181 -24.18 -8.40 -0.11
CA GLN A 181 -23.26 -7.26 -0.27
C GLN A 181 -21.81 -7.54 0.18
N GLN A 182 -21.42 -8.82 0.17
CA GLN A 182 -20.03 -9.20 0.37
C GLN A 182 -19.26 -9.03 -0.94
N TYR A 183 -17.96 -8.80 -0.86
CA TYR A 183 -17.11 -8.61 -2.03
C TYR A 183 -15.91 -9.54 -1.94
N ALA A 184 -15.56 -10.18 -3.06
CA ALA A 184 -14.38 -11.02 -3.15
C ALA A 184 -13.37 -10.47 -4.16
N VAL A 185 -12.10 -10.53 -3.78
CA VAL A 185 -10.94 -10.31 -4.65
C VAL A 185 -10.36 -11.69 -4.93
N TYR A 186 -10.42 -12.15 -6.18
CA TYR A 186 -9.88 -13.46 -6.62
C TYR A 186 -10.24 -14.63 -5.69
N GLY A 187 -11.52 -14.79 -5.37
CA GLY A 187 -12.02 -15.86 -4.49
C GLY A 187 -11.80 -15.64 -2.99
N THR A 188 -11.13 -14.56 -2.59
CA THR A 188 -10.95 -14.15 -1.19
C THR A 188 -11.97 -13.08 -0.83
N VAL A 189 -12.90 -13.38 0.07
CA VAL A 189 -13.85 -12.40 0.62
C VAL A 189 -13.08 -11.32 1.39
N ILE A 190 -13.33 -10.04 1.11
CA ILE A 190 -12.71 -8.95 1.85
C ILE A 190 -13.33 -8.89 3.25
N GLU A 191 -12.52 -9.16 4.29
CA GLU A 191 -12.88 -8.89 5.69
C GLU A 191 -11.89 -7.94 6.35
N HIS A 192 -10.60 -8.11 6.07
CA HIS A 192 -9.55 -7.25 6.60
C HIS A 192 -8.81 -6.60 5.43
N LEU A 193 -8.48 -5.32 5.63
CA LEU A 193 -7.53 -4.59 4.81
C LEU A 193 -6.37 -4.12 5.69
N HIS A 194 -5.16 -4.23 5.16
CA HIS A 194 -3.97 -3.66 5.76
C HIS A 194 -3.19 -2.93 4.68
N PRO A 195 -3.56 -1.68 4.36
CA PRO A 195 -2.80 -0.86 3.42
C PRO A 195 -1.50 -0.41 4.10
N CYS A 196 -0.37 -0.64 3.43
CA CYS A 196 0.97 -0.32 3.90
C CYS A 196 1.71 0.50 2.85
N VAL A 197 2.77 1.18 3.27
CA VAL A 197 3.65 1.92 2.35
C VAL A 197 5.09 1.76 2.80
N ILE A 198 5.97 1.45 1.85
CA ILE A 198 7.42 1.57 1.99
C ILE A 198 7.82 2.83 1.22
N LEU A 199 8.38 3.83 1.90
CA LEU A 199 8.94 5.03 1.26
C LEU A 199 10.46 4.96 1.29
N TRP A 200 11.10 5.07 0.13
CA TRP A 200 12.55 5.22 0.05
C TRP A 200 12.90 6.71 0.00
N VAL A 201 13.65 7.18 1.00
CA VAL A 201 14.18 8.54 1.07
C VAL A 201 15.70 8.43 1.13
N ASP A 202 16.42 8.93 0.12
CA ASP A 202 17.88 8.79 -0.01
C ASP A 202 18.42 7.42 0.46
N LYS A 203 17.90 6.32 -0.12
CA LYS A 203 18.30 4.93 0.23
C LYS A 203 17.90 4.45 1.64
N THR A 204 17.11 5.20 2.38
CA THR A 204 16.57 4.80 3.69
C THR A 204 15.09 4.43 3.53
N ALA A 205 14.75 3.18 3.79
CA ALA A 205 13.37 2.71 3.78
C ALA A 205 12.64 3.13 5.06
N LEU A 206 11.46 3.75 4.90
CA LEU A 206 10.54 4.14 5.96
C LEU A 206 9.23 3.34 5.80
N TYR A 207 8.81 2.65 6.86
CA TYR A 207 7.68 1.72 6.83
C TYR A 207 6.44 2.33 7.48
N PHE A 208 5.33 2.37 6.75
CA PHE A 208 4.06 2.93 7.19
C PHE A 208 2.95 1.87 7.17
N ALA A 209 2.21 1.75 8.27
CA ALA A 209 1.04 0.87 8.39
C ALA A 209 0.04 1.45 9.41
N PRO A 210 -1.23 1.02 9.43
CA PRO A 210 -2.20 1.47 10.43
C PRO A 210 -1.77 1.05 11.86
N SER A 211 -1.10 -0.10 11.96
CA SER A 211 -0.55 -0.70 13.17
C SER A 211 0.69 -1.52 12.78
N HIS A 212 1.69 -1.59 13.67
CA HIS A 212 2.98 -2.24 13.41
C HIS A 212 3.25 -3.38 14.39
N ALA A 213 3.82 -4.47 13.88
CA ALA A 213 4.62 -5.39 14.68
C ALA A 213 5.96 -4.73 15.07
N THR A 214 6.73 -5.37 15.95
CA THR A 214 8.09 -4.91 16.28
C THR A 214 9.06 -6.09 16.24
N PRO A 215 9.97 -6.18 15.25
CA PRO A 215 10.18 -5.21 14.15
C PRO A 215 8.99 -5.15 13.17
N PRO A 216 8.93 -4.12 12.28
CA PRO A 216 7.87 -3.99 11.29
C PRO A 216 7.74 -5.25 10.42
N ASP A 217 6.53 -5.78 10.36
CA ASP A 217 6.19 -6.96 9.56
C ASP A 217 4.73 -6.85 9.10
N PHE A 218 4.54 -6.40 7.87
CA PHE A 218 3.20 -6.18 7.31
C PHE A 218 2.39 -7.48 7.13
N HIS A 219 3.06 -8.64 7.06
CA HIS A 219 2.38 -9.94 6.98
C HIS A 219 1.78 -10.38 8.32
N ASN A 220 2.09 -9.70 9.43
CA ASN A 220 1.53 -10.05 10.74
C ASN A 220 0.07 -9.60 10.86
N ARG A 221 -0.84 -10.54 10.58
CA ARG A 221 -2.29 -10.34 10.58
C ARG A 221 -2.89 -9.82 11.90
N GLN A 222 -2.18 -9.94 13.02
CA GLN A 222 -2.66 -9.38 14.30
C GLN A 222 -2.78 -7.84 14.26
N HIS A 223 -2.10 -7.20 13.31
CA HIS A 223 -2.11 -5.74 13.13
C HIS A 223 -3.06 -5.27 12.03
N TRP A 224 -3.77 -6.20 11.37
CA TRP A 224 -4.66 -5.87 10.26
C TRP A 224 -5.98 -5.33 10.76
N CYS A 225 -6.52 -4.35 10.04
CA CYS A 225 -7.76 -3.70 10.42
C CYS A 225 -8.94 -4.42 9.76
N LYS A 226 -10.00 -4.61 10.52
CA LYS A 226 -11.27 -5.04 9.93
C LYS A 226 -11.74 -3.95 8.96
N PHE A 227 -12.06 -4.36 7.74
CA PHE A 227 -12.73 -3.51 6.77
C PHE A 227 -14.22 -3.55 7.07
N VAL A 228 -14.72 -2.47 7.63
CA VAL A 228 -16.13 -2.35 8.01
C VAL A 228 -16.84 -1.65 6.85
N LEU A 229 -17.78 -2.38 6.22
CA LEU A 229 -18.66 -1.86 5.17
C LEU A 229 -19.56 -0.73 5.68
#